data_AF-A0A4R3SQN9-F1
#
_entry.id   AF-A0A4R3SQN9-F1
#
_cell.length_a   1.000
_cell.length_b   1.000
_cell.length_c   1.000
_cell.angle_alpha   90.00
_cell.angle_beta   90.00
_cell.angle_gamma   90.00
#
_symmetry.space_group_name_H-M   'P 1'
#
loop_
_entity.id
_entity.type
_entity.pdbx_description
1 polymer ?
#
loop_
_entity_poly.entity_id
_entity_poly.type
_entity_poly.pdbx_seq_one_letter_code
_entity_poly.pdbx_strand_id
1 'polypeptide(L)' 'MFDGVRFVSRHGSDLELWTVFERSDDGDRSRLLHEVTAEPLRTHDPAVIAAMQLHGLSAED' A
#
# COMPACT_ATOMS: atom_id res chain seq x y z
N MET A 1 -11.35 8.60 10.32
CA MET A 1 -11.34 7.20 10.78
C MET A 1 -11.11 6.36 9.54
N PHE A 2 -9.99 5.64 9.48
CA PHE A 2 -9.71 4.75 8.36
C PHE A 2 -10.53 3.48 8.52
N ASP A 3 -11.08 3.00 7.42
CA ASP A 3 -12.00 1.86 7.37
C ASP A 3 -11.70 1.06 6.07
N GLY A 4 -12.10 -0.20 6.00
CA GLY A 4 -11.70 -1.09 4.91
C GLY A 4 -12.27 -2.50 5.00
N VAL A 5 -11.90 -3.37 4.06
CA VAL A 5 -12.34 -4.78 4.03
C VAL A 5 -11.37 -5.68 4.79
N ARG A 6 -11.92 -6.59 5.61
CA ARG A 6 -11.16 -7.66 6.29
C ARG A 6 -11.29 -8.94 5.49
N PHE A 7 -10.18 -9.65 5.31
CA PHE A 7 -10.16 -10.91 4.57
C PHE A 7 -9.08 -11.84 5.10
N VAL A 8 -9.26 -13.14 4.88
CA VAL A 8 -8.30 -14.16 5.32
C VAL A 8 -7.16 -14.24 4.31
N SER A 9 -5.92 -14.29 4.83
CA SER A 9 -4.73 -14.49 4.01
C SER A 9 -4.81 -15.80 3.22
N ARG A 10 -4.50 -15.72 1.93
CA ARG A 10 -4.41 -16.89 1.02
C ARG A 10 -3.29 -17.86 1.36
N HIS A 11 -2.37 -17.48 2.25
CA HIS A 11 -1.21 -18.29 2.64
C HIS A 11 -1.48 -19.21 3.83
N GLY A 12 -2.74 -19.34 4.28
CA GLY A 12 -3.19 -20.46 5.12
C GLY A 12 -2.86 -20.37 6.61
N SER A 13 -2.43 -19.20 7.10
CA SER A 13 -2.05 -18.98 8.50
C SER A 13 -3.14 -18.34 9.36
N ASP A 14 -4.41 -18.38 8.91
CA ASP A 14 -5.56 -17.66 9.52
C ASP A 14 -5.28 -16.19 9.83
N LEU A 15 -4.31 -15.62 9.12
CA LEU A 15 -3.93 -14.22 9.27
C LEU A 15 -5.01 -13.38 8.61
N GLU A 16 -5.74 -12.63 9.42
CA GLU A 16 -6.68 -11.65 8.93
C GLU A 16 -5.92 -10.41 8.48
N LEU A 17 -6.14 -10.04 7.22
CA LEU A 17 -5.55 -8.87 6.58
C LEU A 17 -6.61 -7.78 6.45
N TRP A 18 -6.17 -6.52 6.50
CA TRP A 18 -7.04 -5.35 6.36
C TRP A 18 -6.55 -4.51 5.19
N THR A 19 -7.39 -4.43 4.16
CA THR A 19 -7.18 -3.49 3.05
C THR A 19 -7.83 -2.17 3.43
N VAL A 20 -7.00 -1.22 3.88
CA VAL A 20 -7.46 0.11 4.26
C VAL A 20 -7.88 0.87 3.00
N PHE A 21 -9.00 1.60 3.06
CA PHE A 21 -9.63 2.37 1.98
C PHE A 21 -10.44 1.58 0.94
N GLU A 22 -10.29 0.26 0.84
CA GLU A 22 -11.11 -0.56 -0.05
C GLU A 22 -12.47 -0.88 0.58
N ARG A 23 -13.53 -0.84 -0.23
CA ARG A 23 -14.91 -1.21 0.11
C ARG A 23 -15.35 -2.38 -0.75
N SER A 24 -16.24 -3.23 -0.23
CA SER A 24 -16.74 -4.40 -0.96
C SER A 24 -17.55 -4.05 -2.22
N ASP A 25 -17.98 -2.80 -2.36
CA ASP A 25 -18.67 -2.26 -3.52
C ASP A 25 -17.80 -1.33 -4.37
N ASP A 26 -16.50 -1.22 -4.06
CA ASP A 26 -15.55 -0.55 -4.94
C ASP A 26 -15.34 -1.36 -6.23
N GLY A 27 -15.06 -0.66 -7.33
CA GLY A 27 -14.59 -1.28 -8.58
C GLY A 27 -13.08 -1.48 -8.55
N ASP A 28 -12.39 -1.21 -9.66
CA ASP A 28 -10.92 -1.30 -9.73
C ASP A 28 -10.18 -0.28 -8.84
N ARG A 29 -10.89 0.72 -8.32
CA ARG A 29 -10.36 1.78 -7.46
C ARG A 29 -11.36 2.14 -6.37
N SER A 30 -10.85 2.49 -5.20
CA SER A 30 -11.66 2.97 -4.09
C SER A 30 -12.35 4.29 -4.40
N ARG A 31 -13.64 4.39 -4.09
CA ARG A 31 -14.41 5.64 -4.22
C ARG A 31 -13.97 6.74 -3.25
N LEU A 32 -13.20 6.41 -2.21
CA LEU A 32 -12.66 7.39 -1.25
C LEU A 32 -11.32 7.99 -1.69
N LEU A 33 -10.71 7.44 -2.72
CA LEU A 33 -9.50 8.00 -3.32
C LEU A 33 -9.90 9.05 -4.35
N HIS A 34 -9.64 10.30 -4.00
CA HIS A 34 -9.82 11.45 -4.90
C HIS A 34 -8.46 12.10 -5.14
N GLU A 35 -8.33 12.82 -6.25
CA GLU A 35 -7.13 13.65 -6.54
C GLU A 35 -5.80 12.86 -6.56
N VAL A 36 -5.84 11.62 -7.05
CA VAL A 36 -4.64 10.79 -7.16
C VAL A 36 -3.66 11.39 -8.17
N THR A 37 -2.54 11.92 -7.67
CA THR A 37 -1.40 12.33 -8.49
C THR A 37 -0.38 11.20 -8.58
N ALA A 38 0.11 10.96 -9.80
CA ALA A 38 1.24 10.06 -10.03
C ALA A 38 2.47 10.91 -10.29
N GLU A 39 3.43 10.86 -9.40
CA GLU A 39 4.71 11.56 -9.55
C GLU A 39 5.84 10.54 -9.73
N PRO A 40 6.85 10.83 -10.56
CA PRO A 40 8.04 10.00 -10.67
C PRO A 40 8.72 9.87 -9.31
N LEU A 41 8.86 8.64 -8.82
CA LEU A 41 9.69 8.34 -7.66
C LEU A 41 11.15 8.59 -8.01
N ARG A 42 11.86 9.33 -7.15
CA ARG A 42 13.29 9.60 -7.29
C ARG A 42 14.06 8.70 -6.34
N THR A 43 15.16 8.13 -6.79
CA THR A 43 16.01 7.23 -5.98
C THR A 43 16.51 7.90 -4.69
N HIS A 44 16.76 9.21 -4.74
CA HIS A 44 17.19 10.02 -3.60
C HIS A 44 16.04 10.49 -2.69
N ASP A 45 14.78 10.12 -2.96
CA ASP A 45 13.65 10.54 -2.13
C ASP A 45 13.80 9.94 -0.73
N PRO A 46 13.70 10.74 0.36
CA PRO A 46 13.82 10.22 1.71
C PRO A 46 12.87 9.06 2.02
N ALA A 47 11.66 9.05 1.46
CA ALA A 47 10.70 7.96 1.65
C ALA A 47 11.15 6.68 0.94
N VAL A 48 11.75 6.80 -0.25
CA VAL A 48 12.32 5.67 -0.99
C VAL A 48 13.50 5.08 -0.24
N ILE A 49 14.42 5.93 0.23
CA ILE A 49 15.60 5.50 1.01
C ILE A 49 15.15 4.76 2.28
N ALA A 50 14.18 5.32 3.02
CA ALA A 50 13.66 4.70 4.23
C ALA A 50 13.01 3.33 3.95
N ALA A 51 12.25 3.21 2.86
CA ALA A 51 11.66 1.94 2.45
C ALA A 51 12.74 0.90 2.10
N MET A 52 13.76 1.28 1.33
CA MET A 52 14.87 0.39 0.98
C MET A 52 15.60 -0.12 2.23
N GLN A 53 15.92 0.78 3.17
CA GLN A 53 16.56 0.43 4.44
C GLN A 53 15.71 -0.53 5.29
N LEU A 54 14.39 -0.29 5.37
CA LEU A 54 13.46 -1.17 6.08
C LEU A 54 13.51 -2.62 5.55
N HIS A 55 13.76 -2.78 4.26
CA HIS A 55 13.84 -4.07 3.59
C HIS A 55 15.27 -4.61 3.44
N GLY A 56 16.29 -3.93 4.01
CA GLY A 56 17.69 -4.33 3.89
C GLY A 56 18.27 -4.18 2.48
N LEU A 57 17.71 -3.28 1.68
CA LEU A 57 18.12 -2.97 0.32
C LEU A 57 18.90 -1.64 0.27
N SER A 58 19.70 -1.47 -0.77
CA SER A 58 20.30 -0.18 -1.15
C SER A 58 19.67 0.32 -2.44
N ALA A 59 19.29 1.60 -2.48
CA ALA A 59 19.02 2.26 -3.74
C ALA A 59 20.35 2.37 -4.50
N GLU A 60 20.53 1.58 -5.56
CA GLU A 60 21.63 1.76 -6.51
C GLU A 60 21.34 2.98 -7.40
N ASP A 61 22.39 3.69 -7.82
CA ASP A 61 22.31 4.78 -8.82
C ASP A 61 22.08 4.24 -10.24
#